data_AF-A0A970Z6R5-F1
#
_entry.id   AF-A0A970Z6R5-F1
#
_cell.length_a   1.000
_cell.length_b   1.000
_cell.length_c   1.000
_cell.angle_alpha   90.00
_cell.angle_beta   90.00
_cell.angle_gamma   90.00
#
_symmetry.space_group_name_H-M   'P 1'
#
loop_
_entity.id
_entity.type
_entity.pdbx_description
1 polymer ?
#
loop_
_entity_poly.entity_id
_entity_poly.type
_entity_poly.pdbx_seq_one_letter_code
_entity_poly.pdbx_strand_id
1 'polypeptide(L)'
;TTRPTTTTTTTTTRPTTTTTTTTTSDGGKSCTATYTVPSQWPSGFQGDVKVTAGSSAISGWTVTWTYANGQTITQAWSATVTTSGSTVTAKNLSWNGGLQAGGSTSFGFIGSWNGTNSIPTVTCTAS
;
A
#
# COMPACT_ATOMS: atom_id res chain seq x y z
N THR A 1 -45.99 32.41 -1.49
CA THR A 1 -45.42 31.08 -1.78
C THR A 1 -43.92 31.21 -1.98
N THR A 2 -43.11 30.93 -0.96
CA THR A 2 -41.64 30.92 -1.05
C THR A 2 -41.16 29.48 -1.06
N ARG A 3 -40.47 29.09 -2.15
CA ARG A 3 -39.87 27.78 -2.36
C ARG A 3 -38.53 27.72 -1.61
N PRO A 4 -38.24 26.74 -0.74
CA PRO A 4 -36.90 26.59 -0.20
C PRO A 4 -35.97 25.96 -1.26
N THR A 5 -34.80 26.57 -1.43
CA THR A 5 -33.70 26.06 -2.25
C THR A 5 -32.97 24.98 -1.46
N THR A 6 -32.90 23.76 -1.97
CA THR A 6 -32.12 22.67 -1.38
C THR A 6 -30.66 22.84 -1.76
N THR A 7 -29.80 23.15 -0.79
CA THR A 7 -28.35 23.19 -0.98
C THR A 7 -27.79 21.77 -0.93
N THR A 8 -27.30 21.26 -2.07
CA THR A 8 -26.62 19.96 -2.14
C THR A 8 -25.19 20.11 -1.63
N THR A 9 -24.90 19.56 -0.46
CA THR A 9 -23.54 19.50 0.11
C THR A 9 -22.78 18.35 -0.56
N THR A 10 -21.80 18.64 -1.42
CA THR A 10 -20.82 17.66 -1.89
C THR A 10 -19.85 17.33 -0.75
N THR A 11 -19.94 16.13 -0.20
CA THR A 11 -18.99 15.58 0.76
C THR A 11 -17.69 15.20 0.05
N THR A 12 -16.70 16.10 0.06
CA THR A 12 -15.33 15.78 -0.33
C THR A 12 -14.70 14.90 0.76
N THR A 13 -14.66 13.58 0.52
CA THR A 13 -13.88 12.65 1.35
C THR A 13 -12.40 12.97 1.22
N ARG A 14 -11.81 13.53 2.28
CA ARG A 14 -10.37 13.75 2.39
C ARG A 14 -9.67 12.38 2.48
N PRO A 15 -8.68 12.06 1.62
CA PRO A 15 -7.87 10.86 1.81
C PRO A 15 -7.14 10.97 3.15
N THR A 16 -7.18 9.91 3.95
CA THR A 16 -6.49 9.86 5.25
C THR A 16 -5.10 9.30 5.00
N THR A 17 -4.07 10.14 5.03
CA THR A 17 -2.67 9.73 4.97
C THR A 17 -2.21 9.32 6.37
N THR A 18 -1.98 8.04 6.61
CA THR A 18 -1.34 7.55 7.83
C THR A 18 -0.04 6.85 7.46
N THR A 19 1.08 7.44 7.85
CA THR A 19 2.43 6.96 7.52
C THR A 19 2.91 6.01 8.60
N THR A 20 3.21 4.76 8.26
CA THR A 20 3.93 3.84 9.16
C THR A 20 5.09 3.22 8.40
N THR A 21 6.31 3.59 8.79
CA THR A 21 7.56 3.19 8.12
C THR A 21 8.41 2.37 9.08
N THR A 22 8.73 1.13 8.70
CA THR A 22 9.78 0.35 9.37
C THR A 22 10.88 0.03 8.35
N THR A 23 12.11 0.43 8.66
CA THR A 23 13.31 0.17 7.87
C THR A 23 14.00 -1.09 8.36
N THR A 24 14.21 -2.08 7.49
CA THR A 24 15.06 -3.23 7.79
C THR A 24 16.32 -3.14 6.93
N SER A 25 17.50 -3.28 7.55
CA SER A 25 18.80 -3.13 6.91
C SER A 25 19.49 -4.49 6.86
N ASP A 26 19.67 -5.06 5.67
CA ASP A 26 20.51 -6.25 5.46
C ASP A 26 21.73 -5.84 4.64
N GLY A 27 22.94 -6.04 5.17
CA GLY A 27 24.19 -5.72 4.47
C GLY A 27 24.37 -4.27 3.97
N GLY A 28 23.67 -3.30 4.57
CA GLY A 28 23.68 -1.88 4.13
C GLY A 28 22.68 -1.56 3.01
N LYS A 29 21.86 -2.53 2.61
CA LYS A 29 20.69 -2.34 1.75
C LYS A 29 19.47 -2.17 2.64
N SER A 30 18.73 -1.09 2.43
CA SER A 30 17.49 -0.83 3.14
C SER A 30 16.45 -0.31 2.17
N CYS A 31 15.19 -0.53 2.50
CA CYS A 31 14.08 0.08 1.81
C CYS A 31 12.99 0.48 2.80
N THR A 32 12.15 1.39 2.35
CA THR A 32 10.99 1.89 3.07
C THR A 32 9.76 1.69 2.20
N ALA A 33 8.70 1.14 2.76
CA ALA A 33 7.41 1.03 2.10
C ALA A 33 6.40 1.99 2.75
N THR A 34 5.58 2.64 1.92
CA THR A 34 4.48 3.52 2.35
C THR A 34 3.19 3.00 1.74
N TYR A 35 2.24 2.62 2.59
CA TYR A 35 0.93 2.12 2.18
C TYR A 35 -0.12 3.23 2.20
N THR A 36 -0.92 3.31 1.15
CA THR A 36 -2.04 4.27 1.03
C THR A 36 -3.28 3.59 0.47
N VAL A 37 -4.45 4.12 0.83
CA VAL A 37 -5.75 3.68 0.27
C VAL A 37 -6.34 4.87 -0.50
N PRO A 38 -5.99 5.05 -1.79
CA PRO A 38 -6.49 6.17 -2.58
C PRO A 38 -8.01 6.16 -2.77
N SER A 39 -8.64 4.98 -2.79
CA SER A 39 -10.08 4.84 -2.98
C SER A 39 -10.62 3.62 -2.24
N GLN A 40 -11.82 3.74 -1.69
CA GLN A 40 -12.56 2.63 -1.09
C GLN A 40 -14.06 2.74 -1.33
N TRP A 41 -14.74 1.60 -1.40
CA TRP A 41 -16.17 1.44 -1.61
C TRP A 41 -16.72 0.32 -0.70
N PRO A 42 -18.05 0.09 -0.61
CA PRO A 42 -18.65 -0.75 0.41
C PRO A 42 -18.15 -2.20 0.53
N SER A 43 -17.56 -2.75 -0.54
CA SER A 43 -17.07 -4.14 -0.59
C SER A 43 -15.60 -4.26 -1.01
N GLY A 44 -14.91 -3.13 -1.23
CA GLY A 44 -13.55 -3.16 -1.74
C GLY A 44 -12.80 -1.86 -1.57
N PHE A 45 -11.51 -1.93 -1.83
CA PHE A 45 -10.61 -0.79 -1.76
C PHE A 45 -9.47 -0.96 -2.74
N GLN A 46 -8.92 0.16 -3.20
CA GLN A 46 -7.67 0.21 -3.92
C GLN A 46 -6.56 0.57 -2.93
N GLY A 47 -5.51 -0.25 -2.86
CA GLY A 47 -4.28 0.04 -2.17
C GLY A 47 -3.19 0.46 -3.14
N ASP A 48 -2.37 1.43 -2.73
CA ASP A 48 -1.13 1.81 -3.41
C ASP A 48 0.02 1.78 -2.40
N VAL A 49 1.12 1.11 -2.77
CA VAL A 49 2.30 0.97 -1.92
C VAL A 49 3.51 1.49 -2.67
N LYS A 50 4.13 2.54 -2.13
CA LYS A 50 5.38 3.09 -2.62
C LYS A 50 6.56 2.49 -1.89
N VAL A 51 7.49 1.89 -2.61
CA VAL A 51 8.77 1.39 -2.11
C VAL A 51 9.88 2.35 -2.49
N THR A 52 10.70 2.73 -1.52
CA THR A 52 11.84 3.63 -1.72
C THR A 52 13.10 2.96 -1.19
N ALA A 53 14.15 2.89 -2.01
CA ALA A 53 15.46 2.44 -1.57
C ALA A 53 16.08 3.45 -0.61
N GLY A 54 16.86 2.96 0.35
CA GLY A 54 17.64 3.80 1.27
C GLY A 54 18.84 4.45 0.56
N SER A 55 19.92 4.60 1.31
CA SER A 55 21.17 5.21 0.83
C SER A 55 22.00 4.34 -0.11
N SER A 56 21.58 3.08 -0.35
CA SER A 56 22.25 2.14 -1.25
C SER A 56 21.31 1.69 -2.37
N ALA A 57 21.86 1.45 -3.56
CA ALA A 57 21.11 0.79 -4.63
C ALA A 57 20.74 -0.65 -4.24
N ILE A 58 19.52 -1.06 -4.55
CA ILE A 58 18.96 -2.39 -4.27
C ILE A 58 18.61 -3.09 -5.60
N SER A 59 18.68 -4.41 -5.62
CA SER A 59 18.37 -5.24 -6.78
C SER A 59 16.96 -5.84 -6.71
N GLY A 60 16.39 -5.90 -5.52
CA GLY A 60 15.03 -6.33 -5.27
C GLY A 60 14.48 -5.77 -3.96
N TRP A 61 13.17 -5.90 -3.81
CA TRP A 61 12.45 -5.51 -2.62
C TRP A 61 11.29 -6.48 -2.36
N THR A 62 11.05 -6.71 -1.08
CA THR A 62 9.89 -7.45 -0.59
C THR A 62 9.19 -6.63 0.48
N VAL A 63 7.89 -6.40 0.31
CA VAL A 63 7.05 -5.70 1.29
C VAL A 63 6.12 -6.70 1.93
N THR A 64 6.07 -6.70 3.26
CA THR A 64 5.22 -7.59 4.04
C THR A 64 4.35 -6.79 4.98
N TRP A 65 3.09 -7.21 5.16
CA TRP A 65 2.19 -6.66 6.16
C TRP A 65 1.14 -7.68 6.60
N THR A 66 0.45 -7.37 7.69
CA THR A 66 -0.62 -8.21 8.23
C THR A 66 -1.91 -7.41 8.31
N TYR A 67 -2.98 -7.96 7.75
CA TYR A 67 -4.32 -7.40 7.87
C TYR A 67 -4.95 -7.73 9.22
N ALA A 68 -5.50 -6.73 9.89
CA ALA A 68 -6.11 -6.88 11.20
C ALA A 68 -7.59 -7.31 11.17
N ASN A 69 -8.29 -7.06 10.06
CA ASN A 69 -9.75 -7.18 10.00
C ASN A 69 -10.23 -8.07 8.83
N GLY A 70 -9.45 -9.10 8.49
CA GLY A 70 -9.84 -10.07 7.45
C GLY A 70 -9.89 -9.51 6.03
N GLN A 71 -9.19 -8.40 5.76
CA GLN A 71 -9.06 -7.91 4.40
C GLN A 71 -8.33 -8.93 3.51
N THR A 72 -8.72 -9.01 2.25
CA THR A 72 -8.09 -9.93 1.28
C THR A 72 -7.80 -9.20 -0.03
N ILE A 73 -6.72 -9.59 -0.70
CA ILE A 73 -6.35 -9.01 -2.00
C ILE A 73 -6.95 -9.87 -3.10
N THR A 74 -7.65 -9.23 -4.03
CA THR A 74 -8.32 -9.90 -5.15
C THR A 74 -7.56 -9.74 -6.47
N GLN A 75 -6.88 -8.61 -6.65
CA GLN A 75 -6.07 -8.33 -7.84
C GLN A 75 -4.89 -7.46 -7.47
N ALA A 76 -3.73 -7.68 -8.08
CA ALA A 76 -2.55 -6.85 -7.91
C ALA A 76 -1.86 -6.58 -9.25
N TRP A 77 -1.09 -5.50 -9.33
CA TRP A 77 -0.25 -5.15 -10.48
C TRP A 77 1.07 -4.56 -10.01
N SER A 78 2.08 -4.59 -10.88
CA SER A 78 3.45 -4.12 -10.58
C SER A 78 4.13 -4.82 -9.39
N ALA A 79 3.57 -5.92 -8.89
CA ALA A 79 4.17 -6.79 -7.87
C ALA A 79 3.58 -8.19 -7.96
N THR A 80 4.34 -9.20 -7.55
CA THR A 80 3.80 -10.53 -7.25
C THR A 80 3.36 -10.54 -5.80
N VAL A 81 2.05 -10.68 -5.57
CA VAL A 81 1.46 -10.68 -4.23
C VAL A 81 1.02 -12.09 -3.86
N THR A 82 1.39 -12.51 -2.65
CA THR A 82 0.99 -13.79 -2.06
C THR A 82 0.40 -13.54 -0.67
N THR A 83 -0.64 -14.30 -0.34
CA THR A 83 -1.34 -14.20 0.94
C THR A 83 -1.25 -15.55 1.67
N SER A 84 -1.03 -15.50 2.98
CA SER A 84 -1.00 -16.69 3.86
C SER A 84 -1.68 -16.32 5.17
N GLY A 85 -2.92 -16.78 5.33
CA GLY A 85 -3.81 -16.26 6.38
C GLY A 85 -3.99 -14.75 6.24
N SER A 86 -3.70 -14.01 7.30
CA SER A 86 -3.79 -12.54 7.30
C SER A 86 -2.51 -11.83 6.83
N THR A 87 -1.43 -12.57 6.59
CA THR A 87 -0.14 -12.00 6.18
C THR A 87 -0.06 -11.93 4.66
N VAL A 88 0.33 -10.77 4.17
CA VAL A 88 0.55 -10.47 2.75
C VAL A 88 2.03 -10.23 2.51
N THR A 89 2.56 -10.85 1.46
CA THR A 89 3.91 -10.60 0.96
C THR A 89 3.83 -10.17 -0.50
N ALA A 90 4.33 -8.98 -0.80
CA ALA A 90 4.45 -8.42 -2.14
C ALA A 90 5.93 -8.35 -2.53
N LYS A 91 6.29 -8.99 -3.65
CA LYS A 91 7.64 -9.01 -4.19
C LYS A 91 7.71 -8.25 -5.51
N ASN A 92 8.84 -7.58 -5.74
CA ASN A 92 9.13 -6.93 -7.01
C ASN A 92 9.07 -7.90 -8.21
N LEU A 93 8.77 -7.35 -9.38
CA LEU A 93 8.95 -7.99 -10.67
C LEU A 93 10.38 -7.74 -11.18
N SER A 94 10.79 -8.46 -12.23
CA SER A 94 12.14 -8.35 -12.80
C SER A 94 12.50 -6.94 -13.28
N TRP A 95 11.50 -6.16 -13.72
CA TRP A 95 11.70 -4.83 -14.29
C TRP A 95 11.62 -3.68 -13.28
N ASN A 96 11.11 -3.89 -12.05
CA ASN A 96 11.01 -2.86 -11.00
C ASN A 96 11.69 -3.23 -9.68
N GLY A 97 12.52 -4.27 -9.66
CA GLY A 97 13.33 -4.61 -8.50
C GLY A 97 14.52 -3.68 -8.29
N GLY A 98 15.19 -3.32 -9.38
CA GLY A 98 16.39 -2.49 -9.36
C GLY A 98 16.05 -1.03 -9.08
N LEU A 99 16.41 -0.53 -7.90
CA LEU A 99 16.29 0.88 -7.54
C LEU A 99 17.66 1.44 -7.17
N GLN A 100 18.01 2.59 -7.72
CA GLN A 100 19.17 3.35 -7.28
C GLN A 100 18.96 3.87 -5.85
N ALA A 101 20.03 4.32 -5.18
CA ALA A 101 19.92 4.97 -3.87
C ALA A 101 18.90 6.13 -3.91
N GLY A 102 17.94 6.14 -2.98
CA GLY A 102 16.83 7.09 -2.96
C GLY A 102 15.78 6.91 -4.07
N GLY A 103 15.97 5.97 -4.99
CA GLY A 103 15.02 5.63 -6.04
C GLY A 103 13.75 5.00 -5.47
N SER A 104 12.63 5.14 -6.18
CA SER A 104 11.35 4.61 -5.73
C SER A 104 10.54 3.97 -6.85
N THR A 105 9.70 3.02 -6.48
CA THR A 105 8.69 2.40 -7.34
C THR A 105 7.39 2.26 -6.56
N SER A 106 6.28 2.07 -7.27
CA SER A 106 4.98 1.84 -6.66
C SER A 106 4.32 0.62 -7.26
N PHE A 107 3.57 -0.08 -6.43
CA PHE A 107 2.66 -1.13 -6.87
C PHE A 107 1.29 -0.91 -6.26
N GLY A 108 0.26 -1.43 -6.93
CA GLY A 108 -1.12 -1.27 -6.49
C GLY A 108 -1.87 -2.59 -6.51
N PHE A 109 -2.99 -2.59 -5.82
CA PHE A 109 -3.86 -3.75 -5.75
C PHE A 109 -5.30 -3.34 -5.43
N ILE A 110 -6.25 -4.21 -5.78
CA ILE A 110 -7.62 -4.18 -5.29
C ILE A 110 -7.75 -5.25 -4.21
N GLY A 111 -8.36 -4.87 -3.09
CA GLY A 111 -8.74 -5.78 -2.02
C GLY A 111 -10.21 -5.67 -1.67
N SER A 112 -10.72 -6.70 -0.99
CA SER A 112 -12.03 -6.71 -0.34
C SER A 112 -11.86 -6.55 1.17
N TRP A 113 -12.88 -5.98 1.81
CA TRP A 113 -12.94 -5.77 3.25
C TRP A 113 -14.39 -5.91 3.71
N ASN A 114 -14.58 -6.24 4.99
CA ASN A 114 -15.91 -6.28 5.61
C ASN A 114 -15.87 -5.57 6.96
N GLY A 115 -16.67 -4.53 7.11
CA GLY A 115 -16.85 -3.81 8.37
C GLY A 115 -15.77 -2.79 8.71
N THR A 116 -14.49 -3.16 8.79
CA THR A 116 -13.39 -2.22 9.10
C THR A 116 -12.18 -2.44 8.18
N ASN A 117 -11.68 -1.36 7.60
CA ASN A 117 -10.47 -1.38 6.76
C ASN A 117 -9.33 -0.59 7.42
N SER A 118 -8.74 -1.15 8.48
CA SER A 118 -7.57 -0.53 9.11
C SER A 118 -6.34 -0.61 8.20
N ILE A 119 -5.62 0.51 8.09
CA ILE A 119 -4.34 0.59 7.38
C ILE A 119 -3.30 -0.25 8.16
N PRO A 120 -2.66 -1.25 7.53
CA PRO A 120 -1.67 -2.07 8.20
C PRO A 120 -0.32 -1.36 8.28
N THR A 121 0.52 -1.77 9.24
CA THR A 121 1.94 -1.44 9.21
C THR A 121 2.64 -2.31 8.17
N VAL A 122 3.43 -1.68 7.29
CA VAL A 122 4.23 -2.38 6.29
C VAL A 122 5.70 -2.41 6.70
N THR A 123 6.38 -3.50 6.34
CA THR A 123 7.82 -3.67 6.49
C THR A 123 8.42 -3.94 5.12
N CYS A 124 9.58 -3.34 4.83
CA CYS A 124 10.27 -3.51 3.56
C CYS A 124 11.65 -4.13 3.79
N THR A 125 11.94 -5.21 3.07
CA THR A 125 13.23 -5.88 3.04
C THR A 125 13.86 -5.72 1.67
N ALA A 126 15.08 -5.18 1.63
CA ALA A 126 15.86 -4.98 0.43
C ALA A 126 16.83 -6.14 0.19
N SER A 127 17.16 -6.40 -1.07
CA SER A 127 18.15 -7.40 -1.51
C SER A 127 19.04 -6.84 -2.62
#